data_AF-A0A6L4B7J9-F1
#
_entry.id   AF-A0A6L4B7J9-F1
#
_cell.length_a   1.000
_cell.length_b   1.000
_cell.length_c   1.000
_cell.angle_alpha   90.00
_cell.angle_beta   90.00
_cell.angle_gamma   90.00
#
_symmetry.space_group_name_H-M   'P 1'
#
loop_
_entity.id
_entity.type
_entity.pdbx_description
1 polymer ?
#
loop_
_entity_poly.entity_id
_entity_poly.type
_entity_poly.pdbx_seq_one_letter_code
_entity_poly.pdbx_strand_id
1 'polypeptide(L)'
;MQVGSLDDYDRANASADGAARCVALKASLPAGEQAVMDVVRQDGAYHGWDRLMVPIKVSDPFGHLGADRFDPYARVELRPDVVKAYSSRQRVVRFFLRNL
;
A
#
# COMPACT_ATOMS: atom_id res chain seq x y z
N MET A 1 -4.84 -2.34 -2.19
CA MET A 1 -4.49 -1.13 -2.98
C MET A 1 -4.70 0.06 -2.08
N GLN A 2 -3.65 0.82 -1.81
CA GLN A 2 -3.69 2.00 -0.94
C GLN A 2 -4.13 3.22 -1.74
N VAL A 3 -4.90 4.11 -1.10
CA VAL A 3 -5.65 5.19 -1.74
C VAL A 3 -5.54 6.41 -0.82
N GLY A 4 -4.83 7.47 -1.23
CA GLY A 4 -4.54 8.66 -0.39
C GLY A 4 -4.41 9.96 -1.20
N SER A 5 -4.71 11.10 -0.57
CA SER A 5 -4.83 12.43 -1.20
C SER A 5 -3.62 13.36 -1.07
N LEU A 6 -2.53 12.90 -0.43
CA LEU A 6 -1.36 13.74 -0.07
C LEU A 6 -0.01 13.25 -0.64
N ASP A 7 -0.03 12.12 -1.36
CA ASP A 7 1.10 11.34 -1.92
C ASP A 7 2.34 11.06 -1.04
N ASP A 8 3.36 10.46 -1.68
CA ASP A 8 4.24 9.37 -1.23
C ASP A 8 3.49 8.14 -0.63
N TYR A 9 2.20 8.00 -0.95
CA TYR A 9 1.25 6.98 -0.48
C TYR A 9 1.44 6.59 1.00
N ASP A 10 1.37 7.66 1.81
CA ASP A 10 1.06 7.78 3.23
C ASP A 10 2.10 7.23 4.23
N ARG A 11 3.16 8.01 4.47
CA ARG A 11 3.81 8.04 5.79
C ARG A 11 2.71 8.20 6.86
N ALA A 12 2.63 7.25 7.77
CA ALA A 12 1.67 7.18 8.87
C ALA A 12 1.76 8.32 9.92
N ASN A 13 2.30 9.50 9.57
CA ASN A 13 2.52 10.59 10.51
C ASN A 13 1.80 11.90 10.18
N ALA A 14 0.99 12.00 9.12
CA ALA A 14 0.19 13.20 8.88
C ALA A 14 -1.18 12.93 8.21
N SER A 15 -2.24 12.99 9.02
CA SER A 15 -3.61 13.40 8.67
C SER A 15 -4.52 12.59 7.72
N ALA A 16 -4.07 11.55 7.01
CA ALA A 16 -4.97 10.74 6.17
C ALA A 16 -4.81 9.23 6.40
N ASP A 17 -5.88 8.55 6.85
CA ASP A 17 -5.88 7.10 7.03
C ASP A 17 -6.21 6.38 5.72
N GLY A 18 -5.23 6.28 4.81
CA GLY A 18 -5.37 5.51 3.57
C GLY A 18 -5.73 4.03 3.80
N ALA A 19 -5.42 3.48 4.98
CA ALA A 19 -5.79 2.12 5.37
C ALA A 19 -7.28 1.99 5.73
N ALA A 20 -7.96 3.06 6.16
CA ALA A 20 -9.38 3.05 6.50
C ALA A 20 -10.24 2.55 5.34
N ARG A 21 -9.86 2.83 4.08
CA ARG A 21 -10.57 2.34 2.89
C ARG A 21 -10.47 0.83 2.73
N CYS A 22 -9.33 0.23 3.09
CA CYS A 22 -9.17 -1.23 3.08
C CYS A 22 -9.99 -1.88 4.21
N VAL A 23 -10.05 -1.24 5.38
CA VAL A 23 -10.89 -1.69 6.50
C VAL A 23 -12.37 -1.59 6.15
N ALA A 24 -12.80 -0.48 5.55
CA ALA A 24 -14.17 -0.28 5.09
C ALA A 24 -14.55 -1.29 4.00
N LEU A 25 -13.63 -1.59 3.07
CA LEU A 25 -13.84 -2.63 2.07
C LEU A 25 -14.04 -4.00 2.73
N LYS A 26 -13.19 -4.41 3.68
CA LYS A 26 -13.38 -5.65 4.44
C LYS A 26 -14.76 -5.68 5.10
N ALA A 27 -15.13 -4.60 5.78
CA ALA A 27 -16.42 -4.50 6.48
C ALA A 27 -17.64 -4.60 5.55
N SER A 28 -17.47 -4.31 4.25
CA SER A 28 -18.54 -4.38 3.25
C SER A 28 -18.81 -5.80 2.71
N LEU A 29 -17.93 -6.77 2.97
CA LEU A 29 -18.04 -8.14 2.45
C LEU A 29 -18.96 -9.02 3.32
N PRO A 30 -19.47 -10.16 2.80
CA PRO A 30 -20.16 -11.15 3.61
C PRO A 30 -19.31 -11.70 4.76
N ALA A 31 -19.94 -12.10 5.87
CA ALA A 31 -19.23 -12.54 7.08
C ALA A 31 -18.23 -13.69 6.84
N GLY A 32 -18.56 -14.63 5.93
CA GLY A 32 -17.66 -15.73 5.57
C GLY A 32 -16.37 -15.26 4.89
N GLU A 33 -16.45 -14.24 4.05
CA GLU A 33 -15.27 -13.64 3.39
C GLU A 33 -14.45 -12.79 4.35
N GLN A 34 -15.12 -12.08 5.25
CA GLN A 34 -14.43 -11.32 6.31
C GLN A 34 -13.58 -12.22 7.21
N ALA A 35 -14.06 -13.44 7.51
CA ALA A 35 -13.40 -14.38 8.41
C ALA A 35 -12.08 -14.95 7.86
N VAL A 36 -11.89 -14.93 6.53
CA VAL A 36 -10.69 -15.46 5.86
C VAL A 36 -9.71 -14.38 5.39
N MET A 37 -10.00 -13.11 5.66
CA MET A 37 -9.18 -11.98 5.20
C MET A 37 -8.70 -11.13 6.36
N ASP A 38 -7.41 -10.79 6.39
CA ASP A 38 -6.83 -9.82 7.33
C ASP A 38 -6.32 -8.57 6.60
N VAL A 39 -6.58 -7.41 7.19
CA VAL A 39 -6.04 -6.12 6.72
C VAL A 39 -4.92 -5.71 7.66
N VAL A 40 -3.68 -5.78 7.17
CA VAL A 40 -2.47 -5.42 7.93
C VAL A 40 -1.91 -4.13 7.38
N ARG A 41 -1.84 -3.10 8.23
CA ARG A 41 -1.21 -1.81 7.92
C ARG A 41 0.31 -1.90 8.11
N GLN A 42 1.06 -1.27 7.21
CA GLN A 42 2.52 -1.14 7.31
C GLN A 42 2.88 0.32 7.55
N ASP A 43 3.10 0.68 8.81
CA ASP A 43 3.34 2.08 9.17
C ASP A 43 4.65 2.62 8.58
N GLY A 44 4.56 3.84 8.06
CA GLY A 44 5.69 4.56 7.47
C GLY A 44 6.27 3.93 6.20
N ALA A 45 5.56 3.00 5.57
CA ALA A 45 5.98 2.39 4.32
C ALA A 45 5.64 3.31 3.12
N TYR A 46 6.51 3.33 2.12
CA TYR A 46 6.32 4.07 0.87
C TYR A 46 5.57 3.23 -0.17
N HIS A 47 5.06 3.85 -1.24
CA HIS A 47 4.58 3.06 -2.37
C HIS A 47 5.67 2.16 -2.94
N GLY A 48 5.30 0.90 -3.21
CA GLY A 48 6.26 -0.10 -3.68
C GLY A 48 7.38 -0.38 -2.69
N TRP A 49 7.15 -0.21 -1.38
CA TRP A 49 8.12 -0.54 -0.32
C TRP A 49 8.66 -1.97 -0.41
N ASP A 50 7.90 -2.89 -1.00
CA ASP A 50 8.23 -4.29 -1.20
C ASP A 50 9.12 -4.54 -2.43
N ARG A 51 9.26 -3.56 -3.34
CA ARG A 51 10.12 -3.64 -4.51
C ARG A 51 11.57 -3.37 -4.12
N LEU A 52 12.40 -4.41 -4.10
CA LEU A 52 13.84 -4.31 -3.86
C LEU A 52 14.57 -3.67 -5.05
N MET A 53 14.41 -2.36 -5.19
CA MET A 53 15.01 -1.53 -6.25
C MET A 53 15.65 -0.27 -5.64
N VAL A 54 16.51 0.42 -6.39
CA VAL A 54 16.97 1.76 -5.97
C VAL A 54 15.78 2.74 -5.95
N PRO A 55 15.75 3.72 -5.04
CA PRO A 55 14.67 4.71 -5.02
C PRO A 55 14.56 5.45 -6.36
N ILE A 56 13.34 5.63 -6.85
CA ILE A 56 13.06 6.34 -8.10
C ILE A 56 11.86 7.29 -7.95
N LYS A 57 11.76 8.26 -8.85
CA LYS A 57 10.57 9.10 -9.00
C LYS A 57 9.89 8.81 -10.33
N VAL A 58 8.58 8.59 -10.31
CA VAL A 58 7.81 8.22 -11.50
C VAL A 58 6.58 9.10 -11.66
N SER A 59 6.15 9.29 -12.90
CA SER A 59 4.84 9.86 -13.19
C SER A 59 3.77 8.82 -12.87
N ASP A 60 2.80 9.19 -12.03
CA ASP A 60 1.66 8.35 -11.71
C ASP A 60 0.37 9.18 -11.89
N PRO A 61 -0.40 8.99 -12.97
CA PRO A 61 -1.62 9.75 -13.19
C PRO A 61 -2.74 9.41 -12.18
N PHE A 62 -2.55 8.39 -11.35
CA PHE A 62 -3.45 8.02 -10.26
C PHE A 62 -2.94 8.50 -8.88
N GLY A 63 -1.78 9.16 -8.85
CA GLY A 63 -1.24 9.88 -7.69
C GLY A 63 -2.25 10.85 -7.09
N HIS A 64 -2.20 11.03 -5.77
CA HIS A 64 -3.12 11.90 -5.03
C HIS A 64 -4.61 11.66 -5.35
N LEU A 65 -5.07 10.41 -5.36
CA LEU A 65 -6.44 10.03 -5.77
C LEU A 65 -6.79 10.40 -7.22
N GLY A 66 -5.79 10.49 -8.11
CA GLY A 66 -5.95 10.90 -9.49
C GLY A 66 -5.89 12.42 -9.71
N ALA A 67 -5.50 13.20 -8.71
CA ALA A 67 -5.28 14.65 -8.90
C ALA A 67 -4.10 14.92 -9.85
N ASP A 68 -3.12 14.00 -9.91
CA ASP A 68 -1.92 14.16 -10.72
C ASP A 68 -2.14 13.90 -12.22
N ARG A 69 -3.33 13.46 -12.61
CA ARG A 69 -3.65 13.00 -13.99
C ARG A 69 -3.29 14.01 -15.08
N PHE A 70 -3.37 15.30 -14.78
CA PHE A 70 -3.11 16.39 -15.74
C PHE A 70 -1.91 17.26 -15.35
N ASP A 71 -1.18 16.90 -14.30
CA ASP A 71 0.05 17.60 -13.92
C ASP A 71 1.28 16.90 -14.54
N PRO A 72 1.92 17.49 -15.56
CA PRO A 72 3.09 16.89 -16.20
C PRO A 72 4.34 16.85 -15.29
N TYR A 73 4.33 17.58 -14.17
CA TYR A 73 5.42 17.67 -13.20
C TYR A 73 5.19 16.83 -11.94
N ALA A 74 3.98 16.33 -11.69
CA ALA A 74 3.69 15.48 -10.55
C ALA A 74 4.50 14.18 -10.58
N ARG A 75 5.14 13.85 -9.47
CA ARG A 75 6.00 12.66 -9.33
C ARG A 75 5.80 12.03 -7.97
N VAL A 76 5.61 10.72 -7.94
CA VAL A 76 5.58 9.91 -6.71
C VAL A 76 6.94 9.29 -6.47
N GLU A 77 7.43 9.29 -5.23
CA GLU A 77 8.63 8.56 -4.85
C GLU A 77 8.32 7.08 -4.57
N LEU A 78 9.03 6.19 -5.27
CA LEU A 78 9.07 4.76 -4.97
C LEU A 78 10.34 4.48 -4.19
N ARG A 79 10.19 3.98 -2.96
CA ARG A 79 11.33 3.70 -2.08
C ARG A 79 11.17 2.34 -1.40
N PRO A 80 12.15 1.44 -1.51
CA PRO A 80 12.11 0.17 -0.79
C PRO A 80 12.19 0.37 0.73
N ASP A 81 11.56 -0.54 1.46
CA ASP A 81 11.93 -0.88 2.84
C ASP A 81 12.38 -2.34 2.84
N VAL A 82 13.70 -2.55 2.75
CA VAL A 82 14.30 -3.88 2.55
C VAL A 82 13.86 -4.86 3.63
N VAL A 83 13.81 -4.41 4.89
CA VAL A 83 13.45 -5.25 6.02
C VAL A 83 11.97 -5.65 5.94
N LYS A 84 11.08 -4.68 5.71
CA LYS A 84 9.65 -4.97 5.54
C LYS A 84 9.40 -5.86 4.32
N ALA A 85 10.07 -5.60 3.20
CA ALA A 85 9.93 -6.35 1.94
C ALA A 85 10.19 -7.85 2.15
N TYR A 86 11.31 -8.20 2.79
CA TYR A 86 11.61 -9.59 3.10
C TYR A 86 10.63 -10.22 4.09
N SER A 87 10.27 -9.50 5.15
CA SER A 87 9.29 -9.96 6.14
C SER A 87 7.93 -10.26 5.50
N SER A 88 7.46 -9.38 4.61
CA SER A 88 6.23 -9.55 3.84
C SER A 88 6.27 -10.76 2.94
N ARG A 89 7.34 -10.89 2.15
CA ARG A 89 7.54 -12.05 1.27
C ARG A 89 7.49 -13.36 2.06
N GLN A 90 8.16 -13.42 3.21
CA GLN A 90 8.12 -14.60 4.06
C GLN A 90 6.71 -14.91 4.58
N ARG A 91 5.92 -13.89 4.96
CA ARG A 91 4.53 -14.08 5.39
C ARG A 91 3.66 -14.64 4.26
N VAL A 92 3.77 -14.11 3.05
CA VAL A 92 3.02 -14.60 1.88
C VAL A 92 3.37 -16.06 1.57
N VAL A 93 4.66 -16.38 1.54
CA VAL A 93 5.12 -17.77 1.31
C VAL A 93 4.58 -18.71 2.40
N ARG A 94 4.66 -18.31 3.68
CA ARG A 94 4.12 -19.12 4.79
C ARG A 94 2.60 -19.28 4.72
N PHE A 95 1.88 -18.27 4.26
CA PHE A 95 0.42 -18.35 4.08
C PHE A 95 0.10 -19.44 3.05
N PHE A 96 0.73 -19.42 1.88
CA PHE A 96 0.48 -20.42 0.85
C PHE A 96 0.92 -21.83 1.28
N LEU A 97 2.09 -21.98 1.89
CA LEU A 97 2.56 -23.29 2.39
C LEU A 97 1.65 -23.93 3.46
N ARG A 98 0.78 -23.16 4.10
CA ARG A 98 -0.14 -23.67 5.14
C ARG A 98 -1.54 -23.96 4.61
N ASN A 99 -1.92 -23.39 3.46
CA ASN A 99 -3.30 -23.37 2.97
C ASN A 99 -3.45 -23.95 1.55
N LEU A 100 -2.34 -24.30 0.89
CA LEU A 100 -2.29 -25.05 -0.37
C LEU A 100 -1.49 -26.34 -0.14
#